data_AF-A0A6M0FBH7-F1
#
_entry.id   AF-A0A6M0FBH7-F1
#
_cell.length_a   1.000
_cell.length_b   1.000
_cell.length_c   1.000
_cell.angle_alpha   90.00
_cell.angle_beta   90.00
_cell.angle_gamma   90.00
#
_symmetry.space_group_name_H-M   'P 1'
#
loop_
_entity.id
_entity.type
_entity.pdbx_description
1 polymer ?
#
loop_
_entity_poly.entity_id
_entity_poly.type
_entity_poly.pdbx_seq_one_letter_code
_entity_poly.pdbx_strand_id
1 'polypeptide(L)'
;MNNLQQWTSLLGRIFLSAVFIKSSIGKIFDPASAQQYMASAGIPGWLLFPTIAVLLIGGLSVLVGYKARYGALLLIGFLIPSSLIFHNLFADPSQEIAFMKNLGLIGGLLMIYSFGPGSISFDEKNINYD
;
A
#
# COMPACT_ATOMS: atom_id res chain seq x y z
N MET A 1 16.20 10.28 -16.89
CA MET A 1 14.89 9.75 -17.33
C MET A 1 14.34 10.69 -18.37
N ASN A 2 13.71 10.19 -19.45
CA ASN A 2 12.98 11.06 -20.38
C ASN A 2 11.63 11.48 -19.77
N ASN A 3 11.01 12.55 -20.29
CA ASN A 3 9.76 13.09 -19.76
C ASN A 3 8.67 12.02 -19.59
N LEU A 4 8.56 11.08 -20.53
CA LEU A 4 7.60 9.98 -20.46
C LEU A 4 7.78 9.13 -19.19
N GLN A 5 9.01 8.71 -18.88
CA GLN A 5 9.33 7.91 -17.70
C GLN A 5 9.02 8.65 -16.38
N GLN A 6 9.20 9.97 -16.36
CA GLN A 6 8.91 10.77 -15.16
C GLN A 6 7.42 10.78 -14.85
N TRP A 7 6.60 11.07 -15.87
CA TRP A 7 5.15 11.11 -15.74
C TRP A 7 4.54 9.75 -15.46
N THR A 8 5.00 8.68 -16.13
CA THR A 8 4.48 7.33 -15.89
C THR A 8 4.84 6.80 -14.50
N SER A 9 6.03 7.12 -13.99
CA SER A 9 6.42 6.79 -12.62
C SER A 9 5.55 7.50 -11.58
N LEU A 10 5.29 8.80 -11.77
CA LEU A 10 4.41 9.57 -10.90
C LEU A 10 2.97 9.03 -10.92
N LEU A 11 2.41 8.81 -12.12
CA LEU A 11 1.06 8.25 -12.26
C LEU A 11 0.95 6.86 -11.64
N GLY A 12 1.96 6.01 -11.84
CA GLY A 12 2.04 4.70 -11.20
C GLY A 12 1.96 4.79 -9.68
N ARG A 13 2.73 5.71 -9.06
CA ARG A 13 2.68 5.94 -7.61
C ARG A 13 1.36 6.51 -7.14
N ILE A 14 0.74 7.41 -7.90
CA ILE A 14 -0.59 7.94 -7.59
C ILE A 14 -1.62 6.80 -7.54
N PHE A 15 -1.70 5.97 -8.58
CA PHE A 15 -2.67 4.89 -8.62
C PHE A 15 -2.41 3.81 -7.58
N LEU A 16 -1.13 3.45 -7.38
CA LEU A 16 -0.73 2.46 -6.38
C LEU A 16 -1.07 2.94 -4.97
N SER A 17 -0.70 4.17 -4.62
CA SER A 17 -0.92 4.75 -3.28
C SER A 17 -2.40 5.04 -2.99
N ALA A 18 -3.19 5.39 -4.01
CA ALA A 18 -4.60 5.76 -3.86
C ALA A 18 -5.43 4.67 -3.16
N VAL A 19 -5.14 3.38 -3.43
CA VAL A 19 -5.86 2.25 -2.80
C VAL A 19 -5.66 2.25 -1.29
N PHE A 20 -4.43 2.44 -0.81
CA PHE A 20 -4.10 2.44 0.61
C PHE A 20 -4.62 3.69 1.31
N ILE A 21 -4.47 4.86 0.68
CA ILE A 21 -4.96 6.13 1.23
C ILE A 21 -6.49 6.10 1.35
N LYS A 22 -7.20 5.69 0.29
CA LYS A 22 -8.67 5.54 0.34
C LYS A 22 -9.11 4.54 1.41
N SER A 23 -8.40 3.41 1.54
CA SER A 23 -8.68 2.41 2.58
C SER A 23 -8.48 2.95 3.99
N SER A 24 -7.45 3.77 4.22
CA SER A 24 -7.18 4.41 5.50
C SER A 24 -8.23 5.48 5.85
N ILE A 25 -8.62 6.32 4.89
CA ILE A 25 -9.67 7.33 5.05
C ILE A 25 -10.99 6.67 5.44
N GLY A 26 -11.40 5.60 4.75
CA GLY A 26 -12.62 4.88 5.10
C GLY A 26 -12.62 4.37 6.55
N LYS A 27 -11.48 3.88 7.04
CA LYS A 27 -11.31 3.41 8.43
C LYS A 27 -11.31 4.53 9.47
N ILE A 28 -10.91 5.75 9.09
CA ILE A 28 -10.94 6.93 9.98
C ILE A 28 -12.37 7.46 10.11
N PHE A 29 -13.12 7.50 9.01
CA PHE A 29 -14.49 8.04 9.01
C PHE A 29 -15.55 7.04 9.48
N ASP A 30 -15.28 5.74 9.37
CA ASP A 30 -16.15 4.69 9.91
C ASP A 30 -15.33 3.61 10.66
N PRO A 31 -14.81 3.96 11.85
CA PRO A 31 -14.01 3.03 12.64
C PRO A 31 -14.84 1.88 13.20
N ALA A 32 -16.14 2.08 13.44
CA ALA A 32 -17.03 1.05 13.99
C ALA A 32 -17.20 -0.11 13.00
N SER A 33 -17.53 0.19 11.74
CA SER A 33 -17.63 -0.84 10.70
C SER A 33 -16.28 -1.53 10.45
N ALA A 34 -15.17 -0.79 10.50
CA ALA A 34 -13.83 -1.36 10.37
C ALA A 34 -13.51 -2.34 11.51
N GLN A 35 -13.82 -1.98 12.76
CA GLN A 35 -13.62 -2.86 13.91
C GLN A 35 -14.49 -4.12 13.85
N GLN A 36 -15.76 -3.99 13.43
CA GLN A 36 -16.65 -5.13 13.23
C GLN A 36 -16.12 -6.09 12.17
N TYR A 37 -15.63 -5.55 11.05
CA TYR A 37 -15.02 -6.36 10.00
C TYR A 37 -13.77 -7.09 10.51
N MET A 38 -12.89 -6.41 11.25
CA MET A 38 -11.72 -7.04 11.89
C MET A 38 -12.12 -8.13 12.87
N ALA A 39 -13.13 -7.90 13.70
CA ALA A 39 -13.63 -8.87 14.67
C ALA A 39 -14.20 -10.13 13.99
N SER A 40 -14.86 -9.98 12.83
CA SER A 40 -15.36 -11.14 12.06
C SER A 40 -14.26 -12.08 11.58
N ALA A 41 -13.02 -11.58 11.46
CA ALA A 41 -11.83 -12.36 11.11
C ALA A 41 -10.97 -12.73 12.34
N GLY A 42 -11.49 -12.54 13.56
CA GLY A 42 -10.76 -12.83 14.80
C GLY A 42 -9.63 -11.84 15.11
N ILE A 43 -9.58 -10.68 14.43
CA ILE A 43 -8.53 -9.68 14.60
C ILE A 43 -8.93 -8.69 15.70
N PRO A 44 -8.09 -8.49 16.74
CA PRO A 44 -8.37 -7.55 17.81
C PRO A 44 -8.57 -6.11 17.32
N GLY A 45 -9.63 -5.45 17.79
CA GLY A 45 -10.00 -4.10 17.33
C GLY A 45 -8.97 -3.00 17.64
N TRP A 46 -8.04 -3.22 18.58
CA TRP A 46 -6.95 -2.27 18.86
C TRP A 46 -5.93 -2.17 17.72
N LEU A 47 -5.88 -3.17 16.83
CA LEU A 47 -5.03 -3.15 15.63
C LEU A 47 -5.55 -2.20 14.54
N LEU A 48 -6.74 -1.61 14.71
CA LEU A 48 -7.29 -0.65 13.75
C LEU A 48 -6.35 0.56 13.58
N PHE A 49 -5.90 1.17 14.68
CA PHE A 49 -5.05 2.37 14.60
C PHE A 49 -3.67 2.08 13.99
N PRO A 50 -2.95 1.00 14.36
CA PRO A 50 -1.77 0.55 13.62
C PRO A 50 -2.02 0.31 12.14
N THR A 51 -3.15 -0.30 11.78
CA THR A 51 -3.54 -0.53 10.38
C THR A 51 -3.70 0.79 9.62
N ILE A 52 -4.42 1.76 10.20
CA ILE A 52 -4.58 3.09 9.60
C ILE A 52 -3.22 3.77 9.43
N ALA A 53 -2.37 3.73 10.45
CA ALA A 53 -1.04 4.33 10.41
C ALA A 53 -0.17 3.71 9.31
N VAL A 54 -0.12 2.38 9.21
CA VAL A 54 0.63 1.67 8.18
C VAL A 54 0.15 2.05 6.77
N LEU A 55 -1.15 2.02 6.54
CA LEU A 55 -1.75 2.34 5.25
C LEU A 55 -1.50 3.80 4.84
N LEU A 56 -1.69 4.73 5.77
CA LEU A 56 -1.57 6.16 5.50
C LEU A 56 -0.11 6.58 5.34
N ILE A 57 0.78 6.17 6.25
CA ILE A 57 2.21 6.50 6.20
C ILE A 57 2.85 5.84 4.98
N GLY A 58 2.60 4.54 4.76
CA GLY A 58 3.13 3.82 3.60
C GLY A 58 2.60 4.39 2.29
N GLY A 59 1.29 4.65 2.21
CA GLY A 59 0.63 5.23 1.04
C GLY A 59 1.19 6.62 0.70
N LEU A 60 1.30 7.51 1.68
CA LEU A 60 1.86 8.85 1.49
C LEU A 60 3.35 8.81 1.13
N SER A 61 4.14 7.95 1.79
CA SER A 61 5.56 7.75 1.48
C SER A 61 5.78 7.36 0.01
N VAL A 62 4.99 6.43 -0.51
CA VAL A 62 5.02 6.04 -1.93
C VAL A 62 4.51 7.18 -2.83
N LEU A 63 3.39 7.82 -2.47
CA LEU A 63 2.79 8.89 -3.28
C LEU A 63 3.75 10.06 -3.51
N VAL A 64 4.32 10.60 -2.43
CA VAL A 64 5.23 11.76 -2.51
C VAL A 64 6.63 11.33 -2.95
N GLY A 65 6.95 10.05 -2.76
CA GLY A 65 8.26 9.50 -3.08
C GLY A 65 9.32 9.93 -2.06
N TYR A 66 8.96 9.98 -0.78
CA TYR A 66 9.86 10.21 0.34
C TYR A 66 10.01 8.92 1.13
N LYS A 67 11.24 8.41 1.26
CA LYS A 67 11.52 7.06 1.79
C LYS A 67 10.68 5.98 1.12
N ALA A 68 10.44 6.11 -0.18
CA ALA A 68 9.42 5.36 -0.91
C ALA A 68 9.63 3.84 -0.85
N ARG A 69 10.90 3.39 -0.81
CA ARG A 69 11.25 1.98 -0.67
C ARG A 69 10.79 1.40 0.67
N TYR A 70 10.95 2.16 1.75
CA TYR A 70 10.49 1.74 3.08
C TYR A 70 8.96 1.79 3.17
N GLY A 71 8.32 2.81 2.59
CA GLY A 71 6.87 2.84 2.45
C GLY A 71 6.33 1.63 1.69
N ALA A 72 7.00 1.23 0.60
CA ALA A 72 6.63 0.06 -0.18
C ALA A 72 6.75 -1.24 0.63
N LEU A 73 7.86 -1.45 1.34
CA LEU A 73 8.03 -2.62 2.22
C LEU A 73 6.96 -2.68 3.32
N LEU A 74 6.63 -1.54 3.92
CA LEU A 74 5.59 -1.46 4.95
C LEU A 74 4.23 -1.91 4.41
N LEU A 75 3.86 -1.43 3.21
CA LEU A 75 2.60 -1.81 2.56
C LEU A 75 2.59 -3.27 2.09
N ILE A 76 3.71 -3.81 1.61
CA ILE A 76 3.85 -5.24 1.28
C ILE A 76 3.63 -6.09 2.53
N GLY A 77 4.28 -5.72 3.64
CA GLY A 77 4.14 -6.39 4.93
C GLY A 77 2.71 -6.38 5.45
N PHE A 78 1.92 -5.35 5.12
CA PHE A 78 0.48 -5.31 5.42
C PHE A 78 -0.36 -6.17 4.47
N LEU A 79 -0.08 -6.12 3.17
CA LEU A 79 -0.87 -6.81 2.16
C LEU A 79 -0.82 -8.33 2.29
N ILE A 80 0.33 -8.90 2.67
CA ILE A 80 0.48 -10.36 2.82
C ILE A 80 -0.51 -10.92 3.84
N PRO A 81 -0.50 -10.52 5.14
CA PRO A 81 -1.47 -11.02 6.11
C PRO A 81 -2.90 -10.60 5.75
N SER A 82 -3.12 -9.36 5.26
CA SER A 82 -4.46 -8.93 4.85
C SER A 82 -5.05 -9.83 3.75
N SER A 83 -4.25 -10.30 2.80
CA SER A 83 -4.71 -11.19 1.73
C SER A 83 -5.07 -12.57 2.26
N LEU A 84 -4.24 -13.12 3.15
CA LEU A 84 -4.46 -14.45 3.73
C LEU A 84 -5.59 -14.50 4.76
N ILE A 85 -5.94 -13.35 5.36
CA ILE A 85 -7.02 -13.26 6.36
C ILE A 85 -8.34 -12.88 5.70
N PHE A 86 -8.37 -11.83 4.89
CA PHE A 86 -9.61 -11.24 4.39
C PHE A 86 -9.95 -11.62 2.95
N HIS A 87 -8.98 -12.09 2.18
CA HIS A 87 -9.15 -12.44 0.76
C HIS A 87 -8.57 -13.82 0.45
N ASN A 88 -8.76 -14.77 1.36
CA ASN A 88 -8.13 -16.07 1.27
C ASN A 88 -8.77 -16.95 0.19
N LEU A 89 -8.19 -16.92 -1.03
CA LEU A 89 -8.68 -17.73 -2.16
C LEU A 89 -8.68 -19.24 -1.89
N PHE A 90 -7.81 -19.70 -0.99
CA PHE A 90 -7.69 -21.12 -0.65
C PHE A 90 -8.80 -21.60 0.28
N ALA A 91 -9.42 -20.68 1.03
CA ALA A 91 -10.55 -20.96 1.89
C ALA A 91 -11.89 -20.63 1.21
N ASP A 92 -11.93 -19.59 0.40
CA ASP A 92 -13.12 -19.12 -0.32
C ASP A 92 -12.74 -18.70 -1.75
N PRO A 93 -13.07 -19.52 -2.77
CA PRO A 93 -12.81 -19.21 -4.17
C PRO A 93 -13.44 -17.89 -4.65
N SER A 94 -14.50 -17.40 -4.00
CA SER A 94 -15.10 -16.10 -4.36
C SER A 94 -14.16 -14.92 -4.09
N GLN A 95 -13.12 -15.11 -3.27
CA GLN A 95 -12.10 -14.11 -2.96
C GLN A 95 -10.96 -14.06 -3.99
N GLU A 96 -10.96 -14.90 -5.04
CA GLU A 96 -9.86 -14.99 -6.02
C GLU A 96 -9.47 -13.61 -6.59
N ILE A 97 -10.45 -12.84 -7.06
CA ILE A 97 -10.18 -11.52 -7.65
C ILE A 97 -9.62 -10.54 -6.61
N ALA A 98 -10.08 -10.59 -5.37
CA ALA A 98 -9.58 -9.72 -4.31
C ALA A 98 -8.13 -10.09 -3.93
N PHE A 99 -7.82 -11.38 -3.85
CA PHE A 99 -6.46 -11.85 -3.65
C PHE A 99 -5.54 -11.42 -4.79
N MET A 100 -5.96 -11.61 -6.04
CA MET A 100 -5.17 -11.24 -7.22
C MET A 100 -4.93 -9.74 -7.33
N LYS A 101 -5.91 -8.92 -6.91
CA LYS A 101 -5.70 -7.46 -6.77
C LYS A 101 -4.58 -7.15 -5.78
N ASN A 102 -4.56 -7.79 -4.62
CA ASN A 102 -3.50 -7.59 -3.64
C ASN A 102 -2.14 -8.08 -4.16
N LEU A 103 -2.08 -9.21 -4.87
CA LEU A 103 -0.85 -9.68 -5.50
C LEU A 103 -0.32 -8.70 -6.55
N GLY A 104 -1.22 -8.11 -7.35
CA GLY A 104 -0.88 -7.03 -8.30
C GLY A 104 -0.34 -5.78 -7.60
N LEU A 105 -0.94 -5.37 -6.47
CA LEU A 105 -0.44 -4.26 -5.65
C LEU A 105 0.95 -4.58 -5.08
N ILE A 106 1.18 -5.79 -4.57
CA ILE A 106 2.50 -6.25 -4.11
C ILE A 106 3.51 -6.14 -5.26
N GLY A 107 3.16 -6.62 -6.45
CA GLY A 107 3.99 -6.50 -7.65
C GLY A 107 4.37 -5.04 -7.95
N GLY A 108 3.40 -4.12 -7.95
CA GLY A 108 3.65 -2.69 -8.13
C GLY A 108 4.57 -2.10 -7.05
N LEU A 109 4.38 -2.48 -5.79
CA LEU A 109 5.23 -2.03 -4.67
C LEU A 109 6.65 -2.59 -4.75
N LEU A 110 6.83 -3.83 -5.20
CA LEU A 110 8.14 -4.42 -5.47
C LEU A 110 8.89 -3.68 -6.59
N MET A 111 8.18 -3.17 -7.60
CA MET A 111 8.78 -2.30 -8.61
C MET A 111 9.26 -0.98 -8.00
N ILE A 112 8.50 -0.36 -7.09
CA ILE A 112 8.96 0.84 -6.36
C ILE A 112 10.17 0.54 -5.47
N TYR A 113 10.18 -0.61 -4.79
CA TYR A 113 11.33 -1.02 -3.98
C TYR A 113 12.59 -1.19 -4.83
N SER A 114 12.46 -1.89 -5.96
CA SER A 114 13.60 -2.24 -6.83
C SER A 114 14.14 -1.03 -7.60
N PHE A 115 13.24 -0.24 -8.21
CA PHE A 115 13.62 0.84 -9.13
C PHE A 115 13.57 2.24 -8.49
N GLY A 116 13.01 2.38 -7.29
CA GLY A 116 12.82 3.66 -6.62
C GLY A 116 11.61 4.46 -7.15
N PRO A 117 11.38 5.67 -6.60
CA PRO A 117 10.18 6.47 -6.89
C PRO A 117 10.25 7.31 -8.18
N GLY A 118 11.34 7.23 -8.94
CA GLY A 118 11.57 8.07 -10.12
C GLY A 118 11.94 9.52 -9.78
N SER A 119 12.14 10.33 -10.82
CA SER A 119 12.67 11.70 -10.71
C SER A 119 11.70 12.69 -10.07
N ILE A 120 10.39 12.63 -10.34
CA ILE A 120 9.43 13.53 -9.68
C ILE A 120 9.12 13.03 -8.26
N SER A 121 10.10 13.07 -7.35
CA SER A 121 9.99 12.56 -5.99
C SER A 121 10.87 13.35 -5.01
N PHE A 122 10.55 13.26 -3.72
CA PHE A 122 11.39 13.89 -2.68
C PHE A 122 12.73 13.16 -2.47
N ASP A 123 12.81 11.87 -2.79
CA ASP A 123 14.04 11.08 -2.69
C ASP A 123 15.05 11.41 -3.82
N GLU A 124 14.64 12.02 -4.94
CA GLU A 124 15.53 12.36 -6.07
C GLU A 124 16.69 13.27 -5.64
N LYS A 125 16.47 14.17 -4.67
CA LYS A 125 17.49 15.13 -4.21
C LYS A 125 18.49 14.57 -3.21
N ASN A 126 18.36 13.31 -2.78
CA ASN A 126 19.22 12.71 -1.76
C ASN A 126 20.21 11.68 -2.32
N ILE A 127 20.41 11.64 -3.64
CA ILE A 127 21.36 10.74 -4.28
C ILE A 127 22.66 11.48 -4.64
N ASN A 128 23.37 11.96 -3.62
CA ASN A 128 24.82 12.09 -3.70
C ASN A 128 25.38 10.73 -3.28
N TYR A 129 25.89 9.96 -4.24
CA TYR A 129 26.77 8.84 -3.91
C TYR A 129 28.13 9.45 -3.55
N ASP A 130 28.52 9.34 -2.28
CA ASP A 130 29.92 9.23 -1.89
C ASP A 130 30.40 7.80 -2.18
#